data_AF-A0A431WE94-F1
#
_entry.id   AF-A0A431WE94-F1
#
_cell.length_a   1.000
_cell.length_b   1.000
_cell.length_c   1.000
_cell.angle_alpha   90.00
_cell.angle_beta   90.00
_cell.angle_gamma   90.00
#
_symmetry.space_group_name_H-M   'P 1'
#
loop_
_entity.id
_entity.type
_entity.pdbx_description
1 polymer ?
#
loop_
_entity_poly.entity_id
_entity_poly.type
_entity_poly.pdbx_seq_one_letter_code
_entity_poly.pdbx_strand_id
1 'polypeptide(L)'
;MDVEKRYESALGKMQEVIDSVSFLTHAVEEFSGNVREGRSIVSGTEVTSSTSLVTRTTDELFEYLDDVLSSTYLELVFQAQFNIFEAALFDMLSIYLKSNLTLLSQERNLSTGAVLSAGSYENLITEIIHNELNKVAYGSIHKWIKQINKYLSYKVISDSDLLLLAEMKATRNLLVHTDGVCNKIYLEASGEQARFEIGDRVTIDYTYLYHAHLLLSCVLDKALKAILSKN
;
A
#
# COMPACT_ATOMS: atom_id res chain seq x y z
N MET A 1 11.73 -2.84 -31.29
CA MET A 1 11.93 -1.90 -30.17
C MET A 1 12.55 -2.70 -29.06
N ASP A 2 13.79 -2.37 -28.71
CA ASP A 2 14.68 -3.17 -27.86
C ASP A 2 14.05 -3.47 -26.50
N VAL A 3 14.18 -4.71 -26.03
CA VAL A 3 13.64 -5.14 -24.72
C VAL A 3 14.27 -4.30 -23.60
N GLU A 4 15.54 -3.96 -23.76
CA GLU A 4 16.30 -3.08 -22.86
C GLU A 4 15.73 -1.65 -22.82
N LYS A 5 15.32 -1.08 -23.96
CA LYS A 5 14.64 0.23 -23.99
C LYS A 5 13.25 0.22 -23.36
N ARG A 6 12.53 -0.90 -23.44
CA ARG A 6 11.22 -1.07 -22.75
C ARG A 6 11.41 -1.24 -21.25
N TYR A 7 12.46 -1.95 -20.84
CA TYR A 7 12.87 -2.12 -19.45
C TYR A 7 13.19 -0.78 -18.79
N GLU A 8 14.07 0.02 -19.39
CA GLU A 8 14.44 1.34 -18.89
C GLU A 8 13.25 2.31 -18.85
N SER A 9 12.35 2.24 -19.84
CA SER A 9 11.13 3.06 -19.84
C SER A 9 10.15 2.69 -18.73
N ALA A 10 10.02 1.40 -18.39
CA ALA A 10 9.16 0.95 -17.31
C ALA A 10 9.71 1.34 -15.94
N LEU A 11 11.03 1.18 -15.74
CA LEU A 11 11.71 1.63 -14.52
C LEU A 11 11.62 3.15 -14.34
N GLY A 12 11.82 3.93 -15.40
CA GLY A 12 11.70 5.39 -15.34
C GLY A 12 10.32 5.86 -14.88
N LYS A 13 9.24 5.27 -15.43
CA LYS A 13 7.85 5.60 -15.00
C LYS A 13 7.59 5.22 -13.55
N MET A 14 8.15 4.10 -13.10
CA MET A 14 8.00 3.68 -11.72
C MET A 14 8.76 4.60 -10.76
N GLN A 15 9.96 5.04 -11.15
CA GLN A 15 10.72 6.04 -10.41
C GLN A 15 9.99 7.38 -10.33
N GLU A 16 9.37 7.86 -11.42
CA GLU A 16 8.56 9.08 -11.42
C GLU A 16 7.39 9.01 -10.41
N VAL A 17 6.73 7.85 -10.30
CA VAL A 17 5.66 7.62 -9.30
C VAL A 17 6.22 7.63 -7.88
N ILE A 18 7.36 6.98 -7.65
CA ILE A 18 8.07 6.97 -6.36
C ILE A 18 8.46 8.38 -5.94
N ASP A 19 9.03 9.16 -6.86
CA ASP A 19 9.48 10.54 -6.62
C ASP A 19 8.30 11.48 -6.35
N SER A 20 7.16 11.28 -7.04
CA SER A 20 5.94 12.07 -6.83
C SER A 20 5.34 11.87 -5.43
N VAL A 21 5.40 10.65 -4.90
CA VAL A 21 4.95 10.37 -3.52
C VAL A 21 5.95 10.88 -2.49
N SER A 22 7.24 10.80 -2.79
CA SER A 22 8.30 11.41 -1.96
C SER A 22 8.15 12.94 -1.89
N PHE A 23 7.79 13.58 -3.00
CA PHE A 23 7.46 15.00 -3.06
C PHE A 23 6.23 15.35 -2.22
N LEU A 24 5.15 14.56 -2.28
CA LEU A 24 3.98 14.76 -1.41
C LEU A 24 4.34 14.63 0.07
N THR A 25 5.24 13.72 0.41
CA THR A 25 5.72 13.55 1.79
C THR A 25 6.50 14.79 2.25
N HIS A 26 7.43 15.30 1.43
CA HIS A 26 8.19 16.52 1.74
C HIS A 26 7.30 17.78 1.78
N ALA A 27 6.33 17.90 0.86
CA ALA A 27 5.43 19.04 0.82
C ALA A 27 4.53 19.10 2.07
N VAL A 28 4.15 17.93 2.61
CA VAL A 28 3.39 17.86 3.86
C VAL A 28 4.28 18.15 5.06
N GLU A 29 5.54 17.67 5.09
CA GLU A 29 6.52 18.04 6.13
C GLU A 29 6.81 19.54 6.15
N GLU A 30 6.99 20.17 4.98
CA GLU A 30 7.19 21.61 4.85
C GLU A 30 5.92 22.38 5.27
N PHE A 31 4.74 21.89 4.91
CA PHE A 31 3.48 22.50 5.32
C PHE A 31 3.31 22.45 6.85
N SER A 32 3.52 21.29 7.48
CA SER A 32 3.44 21.11 8.93
C SER A 32 4.54 21.88 9.68
N GLY A 33 5.73 22.00 9.10
CA GLY A 33 6.80 22.86 9.63
C GLY A 33 6.43 24.34 9.61
N ASN A 34 5.83 24.82 8.52
CA ASN A 34 5.37 26.21 8.40
C ASN A 34 4.19 26.54 9.34
N VAL A 35 3.30 25.57 9.59
CA VAL A 35 2.21 25.70 10.58
C VAL A 35 2.78 25.83 12.00
N ARG A 36 3.80 25.03 12.36
CA ARG A 36 4.51 25.12 13.66
C ARG A 36 5.28 26.43 13.86
N GLU A 37 5.70 27.10 12.80
CA GLU A 37 6.38 28.40 12.88
C GLU A 37 5.42 29.61 12.96
N GLY A 38 4.10 29.40 13.01
CA GLY A 38 3.12 30.48 13.17
C GLY A 38 3.03 31.45 11.97
N ARG A 39 3.44 31.00 10.78
CA ARG A 39 3.32 31.82 9.56
C ARG A 39 1.86 31.82 9.08
N SER A 40 1.13 32.85 9.47
CA SER A 40 -0.28 33.06 9.12
C SER A 40 -0.49 33.14 7.60
N ILE A 41 -1.28 32.21 7.05
CA ILE A 41 -1.83 32.33 5.70
C ILE A 41 -3.11 33.17 5.83
N VAL A 42 -3.02 34.44 5.45
CA VAL A 42 -4.17 35.36 5.48
C VAL A 42 -5.12 35.01 4.34
N SER A 43 -6.25 34.38 4.68
CA SER A 43 -7.40 34.24 3.77
C SER A 43 -8.53 35.13 4.28
N GLY A 44 -8.76 36.23 3.56
CA GLY A 44 -9.83 37.17 3.86
C GLY A 44 -11.14 36.74 3.19
N THR A 45 -12.19 36.53 3.96
CA THR A 45 -13.57 36.64 3.45
C THR A 45 -14.51 37.05 4.58
N GLU A 46 -15.13 38.23 4.46
CA GLU A 46 -16.22 38.65 5.34
C GLU A 46 -17.51 37.92 4.96
N VAL A 47 -18.18 37.29 5.93
CA VAL A 47 -19.56 36.82 5.78
C VAL A 47 -20.36 37.19 7.03
N THR A 48 -21.38 38.02 6.83
CA THR A 48 -22.39 38.40 7.81
C THR A 48 -23.55 37.40 7.78
N SER A 49 -23.86 36.75 8.91
CA SER A 49 -25.25 36.53 9.36
C SER A 49 -25.31 35.73 10.67
N SER A 50 -26.29 36.12 11.48
CA SER A 50 -26.59 35.69 12.84
C SER A 50 -27.01 34.22 12.94
N THR A 51 -26.04 33.38 13.28
CA THR A 51 -26.24 32.13 14.04
C THR A 51 -25.25 32.24 15.20
N SER A 52 -25.56 31.71 16.39
CA SER A 52 -24.57 31.63 17.48
C SER A 52 -23.45 30.68 17.05
N LEU A 53 -22.55 31.17 16.21
CA LEU A 53 -21.30 30.56 15.82
C LEU A 53 -20.50 30.45 17.11
N VAL A 54 -20.15 29.21 17.46
CA VAL A 54 -18.98 29.00 18.32
C VAL A 54 -17.82 29.61 17.54
N THR A 55 -17.50 30.87 17.85
CA THR A 55 -16.31 31.54 17.35
C THR A 55 -15.14 30.86 18.01
N ARG A 56 -14.68 29.77 17.40
CA ARG A 56 -13.36 29.22 17.70
C ARG A 56 -12.35 30.30 17.36
N THR A 57 -11.39 30.53 18.25
CA THR A 57 -10.31 31.44 17.91
C THR A 57 -9.55 30.87 16.70
N THR A 58 -8.93 31.73 15.90
CA THR A 58 -8.08 31.28 14.79
C THR A 58 -7.04 30.26 15.25
N ASP A 59 -6.52 30.42 16.47
CA ASP A 59 -5.52 29.53 17.06
C ASP A 59 -6.08 28.12 17.35
N GLU A 60 -7.30 28.02 17.89
CA GLU A 60 -8.00 26.73 18.09
C GLU A 60 -8.31 26.01 16.75
N LEU A 61 -8.56 26.79 15.68
CA LEU A 61 -8.75 26.23 14.34
C LEU A 61 -7.44 25.69 13.75
N PHE A 62 -6.32 26.38 13.99
CA PHE A 62 -5.00 25.93 13.55
C PHE A 62 -4.54 24.70 14.30
N GLU A 63 -4.75 24.62 15.62
CA GLU A 63 -4.46 23.41 16.41
C GLU A 63 -5.29 22.21 15.92
N TYR A 64 -6.58 22.42 15.63
CA TYR A 64 -7.44 21.36 15.09
C TYR A 64 -7.03 20.92 13.68
N LEU A 65 -6.62 21.86 12.82
CA LEU A 65 -6.10 21.54 11.49
C LEU A 65 -4.75 20.82 11.57
N ASP A 66 -3.87 21.22 12.49
CA ASP A 66 -2.59 20.54 12.73
C ASP A 66 -2.82 19.11 13.23
N ASP A 67 -3.77 18.89 14.14
CA ASP A 67 -4.15 17.56 14.63
C ASP A 67 -4.74 16.67 13.51
N VAL A 68 -5.63 17.21 12.67
CA VAL A 68 -6.21 16.50 11.52
C VAL A 68 -5.16 16.16 10.46
N LEU A 69 -4.26 17.10 10.16
CA LEU A 69 -3.20 16.90 9.16
C LEU A 69 -2.06 16.02 9.68
N SER A 70 -1.80 16.01 10.99
CA SER A 70 -0.73 15.22 11.58
C SER A 70 -1.14 13.78 11.92
N SER A 71 -2.43 13.51 12.19
CA SER A 71 -2.89 12.14 12.52
C SER A 71 -3.71 11.50 11.39
N THR A 72 -4.87 12.08 11.08
CA THR A 72 -5.85 11.47 10.17
C THR A 72 -5.34 11.43 8.73
N TYR A 73 -4.70 12.50 8.28
CA TYR A 73 -4.15 12.55 6.93
C TYR A 73 -3.05 11.51 6.71
N LEU A 74 -2.10 11.36 7.64
CA LEU A 74 -1.02 10.37 7.52
C LEU A 74 -1.57 8.93 7.53
N GLU A 75 -2.57 8.65 8.36
CA GLU A 75 -3.27 7.37 8.36
C GLU A 75 -3.92 7.05 7.00
N LEU A 76 -4.57 8.05 6.38
CA LEU A 76 -5.19 7.90 5.07
C LEU A 76 -4.16 7.69 3.95
N VAL A 77 -3.06 8.46 3.96
CA VAL A 77 -1.97 8.31 2.99
C VAL A 77 -1.32 6.93 3.12
N PHE A 78 -1.03 6.48 4.34
CA PHE A 78 -0.49 5.14 4.57
C PHE A 78 -1.40 4.05 4.03
N GLN A 79 -2.70 4.12 4.32
CA GLN A 79 -3.68 3.15 3.81
C GLN A 79 -3.74 3.15 2.28
N ALA A 80 -3.84 4.32 1.67
CA ALA A 80 -3.87 4.47 0.22
C ALA A 80 -2.61 3.89 -0.42
N GLN A 81 -1.45 4.20 0.14
CA GLN A 81 -0.17 3.72 -0.34
C GLN A 81 -0.05 2.19 -0.28
N PHE A 82 -0.44 1.58 0.83
CA PHE A 82 -0.42 0.13 0.97
C PHE A 82 -1.39 -0.53 -0.03
N ASN A 83 -2.59 0.03 -0.21
CA ASN A 83 -3.57 -0.47 -1.16
C ASN A 83 -3.07 -0.39 -2.62
N ILE A 84 -2.42 0.72 -2.99
CA ILE A 84 -1.79 0.89 -4.31
C ILE A 84 -0.67 -0.13 -4.49
N PHE A 85 0.18 -0.32 -3.49
CA PHE A 85 1.25 -1.33 -3.50
C PHE A 85 0.69 -2.73 -3.74
N GLU A 86 -0.34 -3.12 -2.98
CA GLU A 86 -0.97 -4.43 -3.10
C GLU A 86 -1.54 -4.65 -4.51
N ALA A 87 -2.32 -3.70 -5.01
CA ALA A 87 -2.88 -3.75 -6.35
C ALA A 87 -1.78 -3.88 -7.42
N ALA A 88 -0.77 -3.00 -7.37
CA ALA A 88 0.33 -3.01 -8.34
C ALA A 88 1.11 -4.33 -8.32
N LEU A 89 1.42 -4.87 -7.14
CA LEU A 89 2.12 -6.13 -6.99
C LEU A 89 1.33 -7.29 -7.62
N PHE A 90 0.04 -7.40 -7.31
CA PHE A 90 -0.79 -8.47 -7.83
C PHE A 90 -1.10 -8.32 -9.33
N ASP A 91 -1.22 -7.10 -9.84
CA ASP A 91 -1.37 -6.84 -11.27
C ASP A 91 -0.12 -7.25 -12.06
N MET A 92 1.08 -6.91 -11.55
CA MET A 92 2.34 -7.35 -12.17
C MET A 92 2.45 -8.88 -12.20
N LEU A 93 2.09 -9.55 -11.10
CA LEU A 93 2.06 -11.02 -11.03
C LEU A 93 1.02 -11.61 -12.00
N SER A 94 -0.14 -10.98 -12.13
CA SER A 94 -1.20 -11.40 -13.06
C SER A 94 -0.69 -11.37 -14.50
N ILE A 95 -0.02 -10.29 -14.89
CA ILE A 95 0.60 -10.15 -16.21
C ILE A 95 1.67 -11.24 -16.42
N TYR A 96 2.55 -11.45 -15.44
CA TYR A 96 3.59 -12.47 -15.52
C TYR A 96 3.02 -13.89 -15.68
N LEU A 97 2.00 -14.24 -14.88
CA LEU A 97 1.36 -15.55 -14.92
C LEU A 97 0.59 -15.80 -16.21
N LYS A 98 0.00 -14.77 -16.84
CA LYS A 98 -0.62 -14.89 -18.17
C LYS A 98 0.37 -15.38 -19.23
N SER A 99 1.63 -14.97 -19.13
CA SER A 99 2.70 -15.44 -20.01
C SER A 99 3.34 -16.76 -19.56
N ASN A 100 3.07 -17.21 -18.33
CA ASN A 100 3.73 -18.36 -17.70
C ASN A 100 2.73 -19.32 -17.02
N LEU A 101 1.71 -19.77 -17.77
CA LEU A 101 0.60 -20.56 -17.24
C LEU A 101 1.01 -21.89 -16.58
N THR A 102 2.18 -22.42 -16.93
CA THR A 102 2.72 -23.66 -16.32
C THR A 102 3.07 -23.51 -14.84
N LEU A 103 3.20 -22.27 -14.34
CA LEU A 103 3.47 -21.97 -12.93
C LEU A 103 2.22 -22.05 -12.06
N LEU A 104 1.03 -22.04 -12.68
CA LEU A 104 -0.24 -22.25 -12.00
C LEU A 104 -0.30 -23.69 -11.49
N SER A 105 -0.85 -23.91 -10.29
CA SER A 105 -1.02 -25.26 -9.75
C SER A 105 -1.72 -26.20 -10.75
N GLN A 106 -1.12 -27.38 -11.00
CA GLN A 106 -1.61 -28.35 -12.01
C GLN A 106 -2.88 -29.09 -11.57
N GLU A 107 -3.18 -29.14 -10.27
CA GLU A 107 -4.39 -29.76 -9.72
C GLU A 107 -5.52 -28.74 -9.60
N ARG A 108 -6.12 -28.33 -10.72
CA ARG A 108 -7.34 -27.51 -10.69
C ARG A 108 -8.53 -28.24 -11.26
N ASN A 109 -9.45 -28.58 -10.36
CA ASN A 109 -10.82 -28.89 -10.74
C ASN A 109 -11.51 -27.57 -11.14
N LEU A 110 -11.59 -27.30 -12.44
CA LEU A 110 -12.47 -26.27 -12.97
C LEU A 110 -13.90 -26.81 -12.93
N SER A 111 -14.83 -26.05 -12.36
CA SER A 111 -16.24 -26.41 -12.46
C SER A 111 -16.69 -26.27 -13.92
N THR A 112 -17.55 -27.16 -14.38
CA THR A 112 -18.15 -27.08 -15.73
C THR A 112 -18.85 -25.74 -15.94
N GLY A 113 -19.43 -25.15 -14.88
CA GLY A 113 -20.01 -23.82 -14.90
C GLY A 113 -18.99 -22.72 -15.26
N ALA A 114 -17.81 -22.71 -14.65
CA ALA A 114 -16.78 -21.71 -14.94
C ALA A 114 -16.31 -21.76 -16.42
N VAL A 115 -16.18 -22.97 -16.98
CA VAL A 115 -15.79 -23.14 -18.39
C VAL A 115 -16.88 -22.61 -19.34
N LEU A 116 -18.15 -22.89 -19.04
CA LEU A 116 -19.27 -22.44 -19.86
C LEU A 116 -19.53 -20.92 -19.74
N SER A 117 -19.25 -20.34 -18.58
CA SER A 117 -19.46 -18.91 -18.31
C SER A 117 -18.37 -17.99 -18.85
N ALA A 118 -17.14 -18.49 -19.06
CA ALA A 118 -16.01 -17.65 -19.46
C ALA A 118 -16.17 -17.02 -20.85
N GLY A 119 -16.90 -17.66 -21.77
CA GLY A 119 -17.14 -17.14 -23.13
C GLY A 119 -15.92 -17.14 -24.07
N SER A 120 -14.69 -17.16 -23.55
CA SER A 120 -13.45 -17.36 -24.29
C SER A 120 -12.37 -18.03 -23.42
N TYR A 121 -11.33 -18.56 -24.08
CA TYR A 121 -10.17 -19.12 -23.40
C TYR A 121 -9.42 -18.04 -22.58
N GLU A 122 -9.27 -16.84 -23.14
CA GLU A 122 -8.56 -15.72 -22.50
C GLU A 122 -9.26 -15.25 -21.21
N ASN A 123 -10.59 -15.23 -21.22
CA ASN A 123 -11.39 -14.89 -20.05
C ASN A 123 -11.25 -15.98 -18.98
N LEU A 124 -11.29 -17.26 -19.38
CA LEU A 124 -11.10 -18.38 -18.47
C LEU A 124 -9.73 -18.32 -17.79
N ILE A 125 -8.67 -18.07 -18.56
CA ILE A 125 -7.31 -17.90 -18.00
C ILE A 125 -7.24 -16.71 -17.04
N THR A 126 -7.83 -15.58 -17.40
CA THR A 126 -7.85 -14.39 -16.54
C THR A 126 -8.57 -14.66 -15.22
N GLU A 127 -9.71 -15.36 -15.26
CA GLU A 127 -10.46 -15.75 -14.07
C GLU A 127 -9.69 -16.75 -13.19
N ILE A 128 -9.01 -17.72 -13.79
CA ILE A 128 -8.16 -18.69 -13.08
C ILE A 128 -7.02 -18.00 -12.33
N ILE A 129 -6.35 -17.04 -12.98
CA ILE A 129 -5.24 -16.27 -12.39
C ILE A 129 -5.78 -15.38 -11.27
N HIS A 130 -6.85 -14.63 -11.54
CA HIS A 130 -7.48 -13.74 -10.55
C HIS A 130 -7.92 -14.51 -9.30
N ASN A 131 -8.56 -15.66 -9.47
CA ASN A 131 -8.97 -16.51 -8.34
C ASN A 131 -7.79 -17.06 -7.54
N GLU A 132 -6.66 -17.35 -8.16
CA GLU A 132 -5.46 -17.77 -7.42
C GLU A 132 -4.82 -16.61 -6.66
N LEU A 133 -4.61 -15.48 -7.34
CA LEU A 133 -4.00 -14.31 -6.73
C LEU A 133 -4.86 -13.74 -5.61
N ASN A 134 -6.19 -13.75 -5.73
CA ASN A 134 -7.09 -13.36 -4.65
C ASN A 134 -6.94 -14.25 -3.42
N LYS A 135 -6.85 -15.58 -3.58
CA LYS A 135 -6.61 -16.50 -2.45
C LYS A 135 -5.29 -16.18 -1.74
N VAL A 136 -4.28 -15.75 -2.49
CA VAL A 136 -3.00 -15.31 -1.92
C VAL A 136 -3.18 -13.97 -1.20
N ALA A 137 -3.82 -12.98 -1.83
CA ALA A 137 -4.06 -11.63 -1.30
C ALA A 137 -4.76 -11.64 0.08
N TYR A 138 -5.78 -12.49 0.24
CA TYR A 138 -6.47 -12.70 1.53
C TYR A 138 -5.61 -13.36 2.61
N GLY A 139 -4.46 -13.94 2.25
CA GLY A 139 -3.51 -14.53 3.19
C GLY A 139 -2.64 -13.51 3.92
N SER A 140 -1.84 -14.01 4.87
CA SER A 140 -0.77 -13.24 5.52
C SER A 140 0.34 -12.84 4.55
N ILE A 141 1.11 -11.78 4.83
CA ILE A 141 2.31 -11.39 4.04
C ILE A 141 3.28 -12.55 3.83
N HIS A 142 3.48 -13.40 4.84
CA HIS A 142 4.27 -14.62 4.72
C HIS A 142 3.79 -15.56 3.60
N LYS A 143 2.46 -15.68 3.41
CA LYS A 143 1.87 -16.46 2.31
C LYS A 143 2.06 -15.75 0.98
N TRP A 144 1.95 -14.42 0.94
CA TRP A 144 2.22 -13.64 -0.27
C TRP A 144 3.63 -13.89 -0.76
N ILE A 145 4.63 -13.61 0.08
CA ILE A 145 6.04 -13.68 -0.31
C ILE A 145 6.46 -15.12 -0.59
N LYS A 146 5.97 -16.11 0.15
CA LYS A 146 6.19 -17.52 -0.17
C LYS A 146 5.70 -17.87 -1.57
N GLN A 147 4.50 -17.42 -1.94
CA GLN A 147 3.92 -17.72 -3.24
C GLN A 147 4.61 -16.93 -4.37
N ILE A 148 4.92 -15.67 -4.14
CA ILE A 148 5.66 -14.81 -5.08
C ILE A 148 7.05 -15.40 -5.34
N ASN A 149 7.78 -15.78 -4.30
CA ASN A 149 9.09 -16.41 -4.45
C ASN A 149 9.00 -17.73 -5.22
N LYS A 150 7.89 -18.47 -5.09
CA LYS A 150 7.62 -19.68 -5.89
C LYS A 150 7.45 -19.34 -7.37
N TYR A 151 6.57 -18.38 -7.70
CA TYR A 151 6.32 -17.98 -9.09
C TYR A 151 7.58 -17.44 -9.75
N LEU A 152 8.30 -16.58 -9.03
CA LEU A 152 9.50 -15.94 -9.55
C LEU A 152 10.74 -16.81 -9.40
N SER A 153 10.70 -17.93 -8.66
CA SER A 153 11.88 -18.72 -8.27
C SER A 153 13.04 -17.82 -7.80
N TYR A 154 12.71 -16.79 -7.02
CA TYR A 154 13.61 -15.72 -6.59
C TYR A 154 13.17 -15.23 -5.21
N LYS A 155 14.12 -14.96 -4.31
CA LYS A 155 13.81 -14.39 -3.00
C LYS A 155 13.68 -12.86 -3.13
N VAL A 156 12.44 -12.37 -3.22
CA VAL A 156 12.16 -10.95 -3.50
C VAL A 156 12.59 -10.04 -2.34
N ILE A 157 12.45 -10.48 -1.09
CA ILE A 157 12.80 -9.68 0.09
C ILE A 157 13.54 -10.49 1.15
N SER A 158 14.28 -9.80 2.03
CA SER A 158 14.94 -10.42 3.18
C SER A 158 13.93 -10.84 4.25
N ASP A 159 14.37 -11.66 5.21
CA ASP A 159 13.47 -12.10 6.29
C ASP A 159 13.14 -10.95 7.25
N SER A 160 14.06 -9.99 7.45
CA SER A 160 13.78 -8.77 8.23
C SER A 160 12.77 -7.86 7.53
N ASP A 161 12.92 -7.65 6.22
CA ASP A 161 11.98 -6.86 5.41
C ASP A 161 10.58 -7.51 5.39
N LEU A 162 10.53 -8.85 5.41
CA LEU A 162 9.29 -9.61 5.48
C LEU A 162 8.53 -9.34 6.79
N LEU A 163 9.22 -9.29 7.91
CA LEU A 163 8.61 -8.99 9.21
C LEU A 163 8.08 -7.55 9.26
N LEU A 164 8.85 -6.59 8.75
CA LEU A 164 8.41 -5.19 8.64
C LEU A 164 7.17 -5.05 7.75
N LEU A 165 7.17 -5.69 6.58
CA LEU A 165 6.02 -5.67 5.67
C LEU A 165 4.79 -6.34 6.29
N ALA A 166 4.98 -7.39 7.10
CA ALA A 166 3.91 -8.05 7.83
C ALA A 166 3.26 -7.11 8.86
N GLU A 167 4.05 -6.37 9.64
CA GLU A 167 3.55 -5.37 10.57
C GLU A 167 2.84 -4.22 9.84
N MET A 168 3.37 -3.73 8.72
CA MET A 168 2.72 -2.70 7.91
C MET A 168 1.33 -3.14 7.42
N LYS A 169 1.20 -4.39 6.94
CA LYS A 169 -0.11 -4.93 6.55
C LYS A 169 -1.05 -5.01 7.76
N ALA A 170 -0.54 -5.47 8.90
CA ALA A 170 -1.34 -5.58 10.12
C ALA A 170 -1.84 -4.21 10.59
N THR A 171 -0.98 -3.19 10.58
CA THR A 171 -1.32 -1.79 10.85
C THR A 171 -2.38 -1.28 9.88
N ARG A 172 -2.25 -1.52 8.57
CA ARG A 172 -3.27 -1.14 7.58
C ARG A 172 -4.61 -1.80 7.90
N ASN A 173 -4.61 -3.07 8.28
CA ASN A 173 -5.82 -3.79 8.62
C ASN A 173 -6.49 -3.22 9.88
N LEU A 174 -5.72 -2.79 10.89
CA LEU A 174 -6.29 -2.12 12.07
C LEU A 174 -6.98 -0.82 11.69
N LEU A 175 -6.32 0.02 10.88
CA LEU A 175 -6.89 1.30 10.43
C LEU A 175 -8.20 1.10 9.66
N VAL A 176 -8.29 0.04 8.83
CA VAL A 176 -9.49 -0.23 8.01
C VAL A 176 -10.61 -0.91 8.80
N HIS A 177 -10.28 -1.82 9.73
CA HIS A 177 -11.26 -2.74 10.31
C HIS A 177 -11.58 -2.51 11.79
N THR A 178 -10.70 -1.84 12.53
CA THR A 178 -10.85 -1.67 13.98
C THR A 178 -10.58 -0.24 14.45
N ASP A 179 -10.76 0.74 13.56
CA ASP A 179 -10.55 2.16 13.85
C ASP A 179 -9.15 2.45 14.45
N GLY A 180 -8.16 1.67 14.00
CA GLY A 180 -6.79 1.73 14.50
C GLY A 180 -6.55 1.10 15.87
N VAL A 181 -7.54 0.48 16.53
CA VAL A 181 -7.37 -0.11 17.87
C VAL A 181 -6.71 -1.49 17.78
N CYS A 182 -5.54 -1.63 18.40
CA CYS A 182 -4.73 -2.83 18.46
C CYS A 182 -5.44 -3.99 19.16
N ASN A 183 -5.37 -5.16 18.54
CA ASN A 183 -5.98 -6.38 19.03
C ASN A 183 -5.01 -7.56 18.91
N LYS A 184 -5.47 -8.75 19.35
CA LYS A 184 -4.64 -9.96 19.31
C LYS A 184 -4.21 -10.35 17.88
N ILE A 185 -5.06 -10.09 16.87
CA ILE A 185 -4.75 -10.39 15.46
C ILE A 185 -3.55 -9.55 14.99
N TYR A 186 -3.48 -8.28 15.38
CA TYR A 186 -2.33 -7.42 15.08
C TYR A 186 -1.04 -7.96 15.71
N LEU A 187 -1.06 -8.31 17.00
CA LEU A 187 0.13 -8.84 17.67
C LEU A 187 0.60 -10.16 17.04
N GLU A 188 -0.33 -11.07 16.75
CA GLU A 188 -0.01 -12.35 16.09
C GLU A 188 0.57 -12.14 14.68
N ALA A 189 0.07 -11.14 13.93
CA ALA A 189 0.54 -10.86 12.58
C ALA A 189 1.89 -10.11 12.55
N SER A 190 2.10 -9.20 13.50
CA SER A 190 3.27 -8.31 13.57
C SER A 190 4.47 -8.95 14.29
N GLY A 191 4.20 -9.88 15.22
CA GLY A 191 5.24 -10.58 15.97
C GLY A 191 6.20 -9.62 16.66
N GLU A 192 7.50 -9.83 16.48
CA GLU A 192 8.57 -9.02 17.08
C GLU A 192 8.62 -7.58 16.57
N GLN A 193 7.91 -7.24 15.49
CA GLN A 193 7.86 -5.88 14.95
C GLN A 193 6.68 -5.06 15.49
N ALA A 194 5.81 -5.65 16.32
CA ALA A 194 4.67 -4.94 16.89
C ALA A 194 5.12 -3.66 17.64
N ARG A 195 4.48 -2.53 17.32
CA ARG A 195 4.79 -1.21 17.88
C ARG A 195 3.93 -0.82 19.08
N PHE A 196 2.81 -1.50 19.26
CA PHE A 196 1.74 -1.15 20.20
C PHE A 196 1.20 -2.38 20.91
N GLU A 197 0.57 -2.19 22.06
CA GLU A 197 -0.06 -3.24 22.86
C GLU A 197 -1.56 -3.36 22.59
N ILE A 198 -2.23 -4.40 23.10
CA ILE A 198 -3.68 -4.58 22.92
C ILE A 198 -4.43 -3.42 23.60
N GLY A 199 -5.34 -2.80 22.85
CA GLY A 199 -6.14 -1.66 23.32
C GLY A 199 -5.56 -0.30 22.95
N ASP A 200 -4.29 -0.23 22.57
CA ASP A 200 -3.68 1.00 22.06
C ASP A 200 -4.28 1.38 20.70
N ARG A 201 -4.35 2.68 20.40
CA ARG A 201 -4.65 3.16 19.05
C ARG A 201 -3.33 3.34 18.29
N VAL A 202 -3.21 2.71 17.13
CA VAL A 202 -2.04 2.91 16.27
C VAL A 202 -1.93 4.37 15.85
N THR A 203 -0.70 4.85 15.79
CA THR A 203 -0.35 6.16 15.24
C THR A 203 0.64 5.99 14.09
N ILE A 204 0.48 6.85 13.09
CA ILE A 204 1.33 6.93 11.91
C ILE A 204 2.01 8.29 11.94
N ASP A 205 3.33 8.28 12.13
CA ASP A 205 4.14 9.48 11.98
C ASP A 205 4.82 9.52 10.60
N TYR A 206 5.45 10.66 10.29
CA TYR A 206 6.16 10.88 9.03
C TYR A 206 7.28 9.85 8.80
N THR A 207 8.02 9.52 9.86
CA THR A 207 9.14 8.57 9.78
C THR A 207 8.63 7.18 9.39
N TYR A 208 7.56 6.71 10.00
CA TYR A 208 6.93 5.45 9.67
C TYR A 208 6.34 5.47 8.25
N LEU A 209 5.67 6.56 7.85
CA LEU A 209 5.13 6.70 6.49
C LEU A 209 6.24 6.64 5.43
N TYR A 210 7.33 7.36 5.65
CA TYR A 210 8.49 7.36 4.77
C TYR A 210 9.16 5.98 4.67
N HIS A 211 9.36 5.29 5.80
CA HIS A 211 9.93 3.94 5.79
C HIS A 211 9.01 2.92 5.12
N ALA A 212 7.70 3.04 5.32
CA ALA A 212 6.72 2.26 4.56
C ALA A 212 6.89 2.51 3.06
N HIS A 213 7.02 3.77 2.65
CA HIS A 213 7.26 4.10 1.25
C HIS A 213 8.50 3.43 0.66
N LEU A 214 9.65 3.56 1.31
CA LEU A 214 10.87 2.96 0.83
C LEU A 214 10.76 1.44 0.71
N LEU A 215 10.19 0.78 1.72
CA LEU A 215 10.07 -0.67 1.72
C LEU A 215 9.11 -1.16 0.62
N LEU A 216 7.91 -0.58 0.52
CA LEU A 216 6.92 -0.96 -0.48
C LEU A 216 7.47 -0.77 -1.91
N SER A 217 8.11 0.37 -2.17
CA SER A 217 8.75 0.67 -3.46
C SER A 217 9.89 -0.32 -3.76
N CYS A 218 10.71 -0.65 -2.76
CA CYS A 218 11.78 -1.64 -2.90
C CYS A 218 11.25 -3.04 -3.25
N VAL A 219 10.16 -3.47 -2.61
CA VAL A 219 9.53 -4.77 -2.91
C VAL A 219 9.01 -4.81 -4.35
N LEU A 220 8.33 -3.75 -4.81
CA LEU A 220 7.84 -3.67 -6.18
C LEU A 220 8.98 -3.68 -7.19
N ASP A 221 10.05 -2.91 -6.95
CA ASP A 221 11.22 -2.85 -7.84
C ASP A 221 11.89 -4.23 -7.98
N LYS A 222 12.12 -4.92 -6.85
CA LYS A 222 12.69 -6.27 -6.86
C LYS A 222 11.77 -7.27 -7.56
N ALA A 223 10.46 -7.19 -7.35
CA ALA A 223 9.49 -8.04 -8.04
C ALA A 223 9.50 -7.79 -9.55
N LEU A 224 9.49 -6.52 -9.97
CA LEU A 224 9.54 -6.12 -11.38
C LEU A 224 10.84 -6.60 -12.05
N LYS A 225 12.00 -6.37 -11.43
CA LYS A 225 13.29 -6.87 -11.92
C LYS A 225 13.30 -8.39 -12.07
N ALA A 226 12.77 -9.11 -11.09
CA ALA A 226 12.68 -10.57 -11.16
C ALA A 226 11.77 -11.03 -12.31
N ILE A 227 10.61 -10.39 -12.52
CA ILE A 227 9.70 -10.67 -13.65
C ILE A 227 10.39 -10.39 -14.99
N LEU A 228 11.06 -9.24 -15.12
CA LEU A 228 11.71 -8.83 -16.36
C LEU A 228 12.95 -9.67 -16.68
N SER A 229 13.68 -10.16 -15.68
CA SER A 229 14.82 -11.07 -15.90
C SER A 229 14.45 -12.45 -16.43
N LYS A 230 13.15 -12.80 -16.43
CA LYS A 230 12.63 -14.12 -16.80
C LYS A 230 11.82 -14.12 -18.10
N ASN A 231 11.62 -12.96 -18.71
CA ASN A 231 10.98 -12.80 -20.01
C ASN A 231 12.03 -12.37 -21.05
#